data_AF-A0A1A8HD62-F1
#
_entry.id   AF-A0A1A8HD62-F1
#
_cell.length_a   1.000
_cell.length_b   1.000
_cell.length_c   1.000
_cell.angle_alpha   90.00
_cell.angle_beta   90.00
_cell.angle_gamma   90.00
#
_symmetry.space_group_name_H-M   'P 1'
#
loop_
_entity.id
_entity.type
_entity.pdbx_description
1 polymer ?
#
loop_
_entity_poly.entity_id
_entity_poly.type
_entity_poly.pdbx_seq_one_letter_code
_entity_poly.pdbx_strand_id
1 'polypeptide(L)'
;MDPEGSCTEDDPHVKLMMEGSTLRKVKSRFWKKQRHFRLLEDGLTIWYKSGWAGKGHSKFSVSDLEAVREGHQSEVLLSIAEEFPAELCFTLVFHGRQGNLDLVAETPDEAQAWIQGVRKLIHKAQNMDEQGRQDQWVRDWFLKADKNKDGKMNFKEVKTLLKMMNVDMNEDHALRLFTMADKSETGYLEIEQFVHFYKILTQRDEVWKVFQDYSGDGEILTLEELECFLRVEQQEGELNCHRAEEIIQRYGTLESAGNQSAMTMDGFQAYLCSLDGSIFKPELLELHQDMTQPLSHYFISSSHNTY
;
A
#
# COMPACT_ATOMS: atom_id res chain seq x y z
N MET A 1 10.91 23.18 -11.96
CA MET A 1 11.18 23.16 -10.51
C MET A 1 9.91 23.65 -9.86
N ASP A 2 9.03 22.74 -9.48
CA ASP A 2 7.89 23.03 -8.61
C ASP A 2 8.10 22.23 -7.32
N PRO A 3 8.02 22.86 -6.14
CA PRO A 3 8.28 22.20 -4.86
C PRO A 3 6.97 21.64 -4.31
N GLU A 4 6.56 20.44 -4.73
CA GLU A 4 5.37 19.79 -4.17
C GLU A 4 5.74 18.67 -3.20
N GLY A 5 6.30 19.09 -2.07
CA GLY A 5 6.27 18.37 -0.80
C GLY A 5 5.19 18.96 0.12
N SER A 6 4.01 19.33 -0.39
CA SER A 6 2.95 19.86 0.45
C SER A 6 2.28 18.72 1.20
N CYS A 7 2.37 18.74 2.53
CA CYS A 7 1.66 17.86 3.45
C CYS A 7 0.22 17.64 3.00
N THR A 8 -0.14 16.38 2.68
CA THR A 8 -1.46 16.02 2.14
C THR A 8 -2.63 16.33 3.08
N GLU A 9 -2.35 16.62 4.34
CA GLU A 9 -3.36 16.98 5.35
C GLU A 9 -3.91 18.40 5.14
N ASP A 10 -3.18 19.27 4.43
CA ASP A 10 -3.60 20.67 4.20
C ASP A 10 -4.34 20.92 2.88
N ASP A 11 -4.46 19.90 2.03
CA ASP A 11 -5.14 20.02 0.75
C ASP A 11 -6.65 20.23 0.91
N PRO A 12 -7.24 21.26 0.27
CA PRO A 12 -8.66 21.59 0.43
C PRO A 12 -9.60 20.47 -0.08
N HIS A 13 -9.19 19.70 -1.09
CA HIS A 13 -9.99 18.59 -1.62
C HIS A 13 -9.98 17.40 -0.66
N VAL A 14 -8.80 17.08 -0.08
CA VAL A 14 -8.68 16.01 0.91
C VAL A 14 -9.45 16.36 2.18
N LYS A 15 -9.40 17.61 2.64
CA LYS A 15 -10.22 18.11 3.76
C LYS A 15 -11.71 17.93 3.50
N LEU A 16 -12.20 18.30 2.32
CA LEU A 16 -13.60 18.08 1.93
C LEU A 16 -13.97 16.60 1.96
N MET A 17 -13.11 15.72 1.43
CA MET A 17 -13.34 14.27 1.48
C MET A 17 -13.37 13.75 2.92
N MET A 18 -12.52 14.29 3.81
CA MET A 18 -12.51 13.94 5.24
C MET A 18 -13.71 14.48 6.01
N GLU A 19 -14.29 15.62 5.64
CA GLU A 19 -15.56 16.11 6.16
C GLU A 19 -16.73 15.22 5.68
N GLY A 20 -16.63 14.78 4.42
CA GLY A 20 -17.52 13.85 3.76
C GLY A 20 -18.63 14.52 2.95
N SER A 21 -19.06 13.85 1.89
CA SER A 21 -20.02 14.33 0.90
C SER A 21 -21.21 13.41 0.74
N THR A 22 -22.35 13.93 0.32
CA THR A 22 -23.52 13.12 -0.04
C THR A 22 -23.58 12.94 -1.55
N LEU A 23 -23.01 11.84 -2.03
CA LEU A 23 -22.95 11.53 -3.45
C LEU A 23 -24.05 10.52 -3.84
N ARG A 24 -24.56 10.64 -5.05
CA ARG A 24 -25.51 9.67 -5.61
C ARG A 24 -24.74 8.52 -6.24
N LYS A 25 -24.81 7.35 -5.60
CA LYS A 25 -24.29 6.09 -6.15
C LYS A 25 -25.25 5.58 -7.22
N VAL A 26 -24.72 5.33 -8.41
CA VAL A 26 -25.44 4.80 -9.56
C VAL A 26 -25.01 3.36 -9.79
N LYS A 27 -25.98 2.46 -9.97
CA LYS A 27 -25.72 1.06 -10.38
C LYS A 27 -26.37 0.71 -11.71
N SER A 28 -27.42 1.44 -12.08
CA SER A 28 -28.12 1.32 -13.35
C SER A 28 -28.95 2.56 -13.60
N ARG A 29 -29.55 2.66 -14.80
CA ARG A 29 -30.52 3.71 -15.15
C ARG A 29 -31.66 3.85 -14.13
N PHE A 30 -32.05 2.77 -13.46
CA PHE A 30 -33.16 2.76 -12.50
C PHE A 30 -32.71 2.76 -11.03
N TRP A 31 -31.47 2.34 -10.75
CA TRP A 31 -30.94 2.29 -9.39
C TRP A 31 -29.94 3.42 -9.15
N LYS A 32 -30.40 4.44 -8.44
CA LYS A 32 -29.61 5.60 -8.02
C LYS A 32 -29.98 5.94 -6.60
N LYS A 33 -29.00 6.03 -5.70
CA LYS A 33 -29.26 6.34 -4.29
C LYS A 33 -28.18 7.25 -3.71
N GLN A 34 -28.61 8.31 -3.03
CA GLN A 34 -27.70 9.13 -2.21
C GLN A 34 -27.09 8.28 -1.10
N ARG A 35 -25.78 8.39 -0.95
CA ARG A 35 -24.96 7.79 0.10
C ARG A 35 -23.96 8.84 0.57
N HIS A 36 -23.69 8.82 1.87
CA HIS A 36 -22.64 9.64 2.43
C HIS A 36 -21.31 8.90 2.29
N PHE A 37 -20.34 9.54 1.62
CA PHE A 37 -18.98 9.10 1.40
C PHE A 37 -18.03 9.97 2.22
N ARG A 38 -16.99 9.36 2.78
CA ARG A 38 -16.00 10.07 3.60
C ARG A 38 -14.66 9.36 3.53
N LEU A 39 -13.58 10.12 3.44
CA LEU A 39 -12.22 9.64 3.66
C LEU A 39 -11.96 9.55 5.17
N LEU A 40 -11.44 8.42 5.63
CA LEU A 40 -11.09 8.24 7.03
C LEU A 40 -9.78 8.98 7.36
N GLU A 41 -9.51 9.11 8.66
CA GLU A 41 -8.34 9.82 9.20
C GLU A 41 -7.01 9.17 8.79
N ASP A 42 -7.03 7.91 8.34
CA ASP A 42 -5.87 7.23 7.75
C ASP A 42 -5.46 7.81 6.38
N GLY A 43 -6.29 8.67 5.78
CA GLY A 43 -6.04 9.27 4.48
C GLY A 43 -6.05 8.29 3.30
N LEU A 44 -6.41 7.03 3.53
CA LEU A 44 -6.29 5.94 2.56
C LEU A 44 -7.53 5.06 2.46
N THR A 45 -8.44 5.14 3.41
CA THR A 45 -9.69 4.38 3.39
C THR A 45 -10.86 5.28 3.05
N ILE A 46 -11.59 4.95 1.99
CA ILE A 46 -12.86 5.59 1.67
C ILE A 46 -14.00 4.73 2.22
N TRP A 47 -14.81 5.33 3.07
CA TRP A 47 -15.98 4.73 3.69
C TRP A 47 -17.26 5.31 3.11
N TYR A 48 -18.30 4.49 2.97
CA TYR A 48 -19.64 4.98 2.65
C TYR A 48 -20.76 4.15 3.28
N LYS A 49 -21.88 4.81 3.56
CA LYS A 49 -23.11 4.13 4.04
C LYS A 49 -23.66 3.23 2.93
N SER A 50 -23.95 1.96 3.16
CA SER A 50 -24.36 1.00 2.11
C SER A 50 -25.70 0.30 2.34
N GLY A 51 -26.21 0.26 3.58
CA GLY A 51 -27.40 -0.53 3.95
C GLY A 51 -28.77 0.16 3.80
N TRP A 52 -29.82 -0.67 3.72
CA TRP A 52 -31.22 -0.24 3.93
C TRP A 52 -31.40 0.07 5.42
N ALA A 53 -31.98 1.23 5.76
CA ALA A 53 -32.22 1.70 7.12
C ALA A 53 -30.95 1.97 7.96
N GLY A 54 -29.83 2.34 7.32
CA GLY A 54 -28.69 2.98 7.99
C GLY A 54 -27.75 2.07 8.78
N LYS A 55 -27.95 0.74 8.78
CA LYS A 55 -27.12 -0.21 9.57
C LYS A 55 -25.95 -0.86 8.81
N GLY A 56 -25.87 -0.70 7.48
CA GLY A 56 -24.78 -1.25 6.67
C GLY A 56 -23.82 -0.16 6.20
N HIS A 57 -22.52 -0.41 6.32
CA HIS A 57 -21.47 0.43 5.76
C HIS A 57 -20.49 -0.40 4.92
N SER A 58 -19.86 0.25 3.96
CA SER A 58 -18.87 -0.34 3.08
C SER A 58 -17.61 0.52 3.10
N LYS A 59 -16.46 -0.12 2.91
CA LYS A 59 -15.14 0.50 2.88
C LYS A 59 -14.35 -0.07 1.71
N PHE A 60 -13.44 0.72 1.16
CA PHE A 60 -12.42 0.26 0.22
C PHE A 60 -11.15 1.11 0.42
N SER A 61 -10.00 0.54 0.07
CA SER A 61 -8.73 1.25 0.14
C SER A 61 -8.53 2.07 -1.15
N VAL A 62 -7.85 3.20 -1.05
CA VAL A 62 -7.36 3.95 -2.20
C VAL A 62 -6.39 3.10 -3.02
N SER A 63 -5.64 2.20 -2.39
CA SER A 63 -4.75 1.25 -3.07
C SER A 63 -5.51 0.29 -3.99
N ASP A 64 -6.81 0.08 -3.75
CA ASP A 64 -7.65 -0.75 -4.62
C ASP A 64 -8.04 -0.02 -5.91
N LEU A 65 -7.84 1.31 -5.99
CA LEU A 65 -8.22 2.13 -7.14
C LEU A 65 -7.11 2.23 -8.17
N GLU A 66 -7.46 1.99 -9.42
CA GLU A 66 -6.59 2.15 -10.59
C GLU A 66 -6.62 3.59 -11.10
N ALA A 67 -7.82 4.16 -11.23
CA ALA A 67 -8.02 5.48 -11.83
C ALA A 67 -9.36 6.12 -11.46
N VAL A 68 -9.48 7.41 -11.78
CA VAL A 68 -10.75 8.15 -11.75
C VAL A 68 -11.08 8.64 -13.16
N ARG A 69 -12.26 8.26 -13.65
CA ARG A 69 -12.79 8.68 -14.95
C ARG A 69 -13.84 9.76 -14.77
N GLU A 70 -13.76 10.82 -15.57
CA GLU A 70 -14.66 11.97 -15.47
C GLU A 70 -15.81 11.88 -16.46
N GLY A 71 -16.96 12.41 -16.10
CA GLY A 71 -18.14 12.46 -16.95
C GLY A 71 -18.75 11.08 -17.21
N HIS A 72 -19.33 10.94 -18.40
CA HIS A 72 -20.07 9.75 -18.82
C HIS A 72 -19.18 8.66 -19.44
N GLN A 73 -18.00 8.44 -18.87
CA GLN A 73 -17.02 7.47 -19.40
C GLN A 73 -17.30 6.01 -19.00
N SER A 74 -18.31 5.75 -18.18
CA SER A 74 -18.83 4.40 -17.93
C SER A 74 -20.17 4.20 -18.64
N GLU A 75 -20.47 2.96 -19.05
CA GLU A 75 -21.75 2.62 -19.70
C GLU A 75 -22.96 3.00 -18.82
N VAL A 76 -22.82 2.85 -17.50
CA VAL A 76 -23.86 3.17 -16.53
C VAL A 76 -24.12 4.68 -16.50
N LEU A 77 -23.06 5.51 -16.45
CA LEU A 77 -23.21 6.97 -16.45
C LEU A 77 -23.68 7.49 -17.82
N LEU A 78 -23.22 6.87 -18.92
CA LEU A 78 -23.71 7.17 -20.27
C LEU A 78 -25.21 6.91 -20.41
N SER A 79 -25.72 5.84 -19.78
CA SER A 79 -27.16 5.52 -19.81
C SER A 79 -28.07 6.55 -19.13
N ILE A 80 -27.50 7.46 -18.34
CA ILE A 80 -28.19 8.53 -17.60
C ILE A 80 -27.73 9.94 -18.01
N ALA A 81 -27.03 10.08 -19.15
CA ALA A 81 -26.45 11.34 -19.59
C ALA A 81 -27.49 12.46 -19.84
N GLU A 82 -28.73 12.09 -20.17
CA GLU A 82 -29.85 13.03 -20.31
C GLU A 82 -30.35 13.57 -18.96
N GLU A 83 -30.10 12.86 -17.86
CA GLU A 83 -30.58 13.23 -16.53
C GLU A 83 -29.56 14.03 -15.73
N PHE A 84 -28.26 13.79 -15.96
CA PHE A 84 -27.19 14.45 -15.22
C PHE A 84 -26.09 14.96 -16.16
N PRO A 85 -25.70 16.23 -16.07
CA PRO A 85 -24.59 16.76 -16.86
C PRO A 85 -23.27 16.09 -16.49
N ALA A 86 -22.36 16.02 -17.46
CA ALA A 86 -21.09 15.30 -17.33
C ALA A 86 -20.21 15.84 -16.19
N GLU A 87 -20.26 17.15 -15.94
CA GLU A 87 -19.49 17.82 -14.89
C GLU A 87 -19.81 17.36 -13.45
N LEU A 88 -20.97 16.73 -13.23
CA LEU A 88 -21.34 16.17 -11.93
C LEU A 88 -20.93 14.69 -11.78
N CYS A 89 -20.53 14.04 -12.87
CA CYS A 89 -20.43 12.59 -12.95
C CYS A 89 -18.96 12.16 -12.93
N PHE A 90 -18.66 11.09 -12.18
CA PHE A 90 -17.35 10.46 -12.21
C PHE A 90 -17.43 8.99 -11.79
N THR A 91 -16.44 8.21 -12.21
CA THR A 91 -16.32 6.78 -11.91
C THR A 91 -15.00 6.50 -11.23
N LEU A 92 -15.06 5.79 -10.10
CA LEU A 92 -13.89 5.19 -9.47
C LEU A 92 -13.67 3.80 -10.05
N VAL A 93 -12.50 3.60 -10.67
CA VAL A 93 -12.10 2.35 -11.32
C VAL A 93 -11.23 1.55 -10.36
N PHE A 94 -11.57 0.28 -10.15
CA PHE A 94 -10.84 -0.61 -9.26
C PHE A 94 -9.92 -1.55 -10.03
N HIS A 95 -8.80 -1.92 -9.43
CA HIS A 95 -7.93 -2.97 -9.96
C HIS A 95 -8.65 -4.33 -9.98
N GLY A 96 -8.35 -5.13 -11.01
CA GLY A 96 -8.78 -6.53 -11.08
C GLY A 96 -10.25 -6.71 -11.46
N ARG A 97 -10.95 -7.63 -10.76
CA ARG A 97 -12.34 -8.04 -11.10
C ARG A 97 -13.42 -7.24 -10.37
N GLN A 98 -13.04 -6.27 -9.56
CA GLN A 98 -14.01 -5.46 -8.81
C GLN A 98 -14.72 -4.49 -9.76
N GLY A 99 -16.05 -4.40 -9.64
CA GLY A 99 -16.85 -3.51 -10.47
C GLY A 99 -16.59 -2.03 -10.13
N ASN A 100 -16.61 -1.20 -11.18
CA ASN A 100 -16.51 0.24 -11.07
C ASN A 100 -17.60 0.84 -10.16
N LEU A 101 -17.28 1.99 -9.55
CA LEU A 101 -18.20 2.73 -8.72
C LEU A 101 -18.55 4.07 -9.37
N ASP A 102 -19.76 4.14 -9.91
CA ASP A 102 -20.30 5.34 -10.57
C ASP A 102 -20.99 6.27 -9.58
N LEU A 103 -20.61 7.54 -9.62
CA LEU A 103 -21.01 8.57 -8.67
C LEU A 103 -21.47 9.84 -9.40
N VAL A 104 -22.45 10.51 -8.81
CA VAL A 104 -22.91 11.84 -9.23
C VAL A 104 -22.92 12.76 -8.00
N ALA A 105 -22.21 13.88 -8.07
CA ALA A 105 -22.17 14.90 -7.03
C ALA A 105 -23.37 15.86 -7.11
N GLU A 106 -23.55 16.70 -6.09
CA GLU A 106 -24.60 17.73 -6.11
C GLU A 106 -24.16 18.99 -6.87
N THR A 107 -22.87 19.30 -6.86
CA THR A 107 -22.29 20.45 -7.58
C THR A 107 -21.05 20.07 -8.38
N PRO A 108 -20.72 20.83 -9.45
CA PRO A 108 -19.49 20.59 -10.23
C PRO A 108 -18.23 20.73 -9.38
N ASP A 109 -18.23 21.69 -8.44
CA ASP A 109 -17.11 21.90 -7.51
C ASP A 109 -16.91 20.70 -6.59
N GLU A 110 -17.99 20.07 -6.11
CA GLU A 110 -17.91 18.86 -5.29
C GLU A 110 -17.41 17.67 -6.12
N ALA A 111 -17.92 17.49 -7.33
CA ALA A 111 -17.42 16.45 -8.24
C ALA A 111 -15.91 16.62 -8.47
N GLN A 112 -15.48 17.85 -8.77
CA GLN A 112 -14.09 18.13 -9.06
C GLN A 112 -13.20 17.95 -7.82
N ALA A 113 -13.67 18.35 -6.64
CA ALA A 113 -12.94 18.10 -5.40
C ALA A 113 -12.72 16.60 -5.17
N TRP A 114 -13.74 15.75 -5.36
CA TRP A 114 -13.59 14.30 -5.24
C TRP A 114 -12.67 13.70 -6.30
N ILE A 115 -12.76 14.15 -7.56
CA ILE A 115 -11.90 13.67 -8.65
C ILE A 115 -10.43 13.99 -8.33
N GLN A 116 -10.13 15.25 -8.00
CA GLN A 116 -8.77 15.70 -7.72
C GLN A 116 -8.23 15.08 -6.44
N GLY A 117 -9.03 15.01 -5.38
CA GLY A 117 -8.65 14.39 -4.12
C GLY A 117 -8.30 12.91 -4.29
N VAL A 118 -9.17 12.13 -4.93
CA VAL A 118 -8.88 10.70 -5.16
C VAL A 118 -7.66 10.48 -6.05
N ARG A 119 -7.47 11.26 -7.12
CA ARG A 119 -6.26 11.17 -7.96
C ARG A 119 -4.98 11.43 -7.17
N LYS A 120 -4.98 12.46 -6.32
CA LYS A 120 -3.84 12.75 -5.43
C LYS A 120 -3.57 11.61 -4.47
N LEU A 121 -4.61 11.01 -3.90
CA LEU A 121 -4.46 9.88 -2.99
C LEU A 121 -3.92 8.63 -3.70
N ILE A 122 -4.37 8.35 -4.94
CA ILE A 122 -3.82 7.26 -5.76
C ILE A 122 -2.33 7.50 -6.03
N HIS A 123 -1.97 8.70 -6.48
CA HIS A 123 -0.57 9.06 -6.75
C HIS A 123 0.29 8.97 -5.48
N LYS A 124 -0.23 9.44 -4.34
CA LYS A 124 0.43 9.29 -3.04
C LYS A 124 0.63 7.81 -2.72
N ALA A 125 -0.40 6.97 -2.82
CA ALA A 125 -0.30 5.54 -2.53
C ALA A 125 0.70 4.81 -3.46
N GLN A 126 0.85 5.26 -4.71
CA GLN A 126 1.83 4.73 -5.66
C GLN A 126 3.26 5.19 -5.36
N ASN A 127 3.44 6.40 -4.85
CA ASN A 127 4.74 7.00 -4.52
C ASN A 127 5.13 6.87 -3.04
N MET A 128 4.32 6.22 -2.21
CA MET A 128 4.73 5.87 -0.85
C MET A 128 5.96 4.96 -0.94
N ASP A 129 7.00 5.30 -0.19
CA ASP A 129 8.16 4.45 -0.02
C ASP A 129 7.75 3.08 0.54
N GLU A 130 8.56 2.07 0.28
CA GLU A 130 8.25 0.68 0.62
C GLU A 130 8.05 0.51 2.13
N GLN A 131 8.77 1.31 2.93
CA GLN A 131 8.65 1.40 4.38
C GLN A 131 7.28 1.97 4.81
N GLY A 132 6.83 3.08 4.22
CA GLY A 132 5.52 3.66 4.49
C GLY A 132 4.37 2.74 4.06
N ARG A 133 4.54 1.95 3.00
CA ARG A 133 3.56 0.93 2.59
C ARG A 133 3.51 -0.22 3.58
N GLN A 134 4.64 -0.70 4.08
CA GLN A 134 4.67 -1.74 5.10
C GLN A 134 4.05 -1.26 6.41
N ASP A 135 4.44 -0.09 6.92
CA ASP A 135 3.90 0.47 8.16
C ASP A 135 2.39 0.74 8.07
N GLN A 136 1.94 1.24 6.92
CA GLN A 136 0.51 1.45 6.66
C GLN A 136 -0.26 0.14 6.54
N TRP A 137 0.31 -0.87 5.89
CA TRP A 137 -0.33 -2.19 5.79
C TRP A 137 -0.43 -2.86 7.15
N VAL A 138 0.58 -2.73 8.01
CA VAL A 138 0.53 -3.18 9.41
C VAL A 138 -0.58 -2.42 10.16
N ARG A 139 -0.69 -1.10 10.00
CA ARG A 139 -1.81 -0.31 10.56
C ARG A 139 -3.18 -0.79 10.06
N ASP A 140 -3.30 -1.14 8.78
CA ASP A 140 -4.55 -1.68 8.23
C ASP A 140 -4.94 -3.03 8.88
N TRP A 141 -3.95 -3.88 9.19
CA TRP A 141 -4.20 -5.11 9.94
C TRP A 141 -4.59 -4.86 11.39
N PHE A 142 -3.96 -3.87 12.04
CA PHE A 142 -4.35 -3.43 13.37
C PHE A 142 -5.83 -3.01 13.38
N LEU A 143 -6.23 -2.14 12.46
CA LEU A 143 -7.61 -1.66 12.34
C LEU A 143 -8.62 -2.76 11.98
N LYS A 144 -8.20 -3.80 11.25
CA LYS A 144 -9.04 -4.97 10.95
C LYS A 144 -9.21 -5.89 12.17
N ALA A 145 -8.20 -5.97 13.01
CA ALA A 145 -8.17 -6.83 14.19
C ALA A 145 -8.82 -6.18 15.42
N ASP A 146 -8.70 -4.85 15.56
CA ASP A 146 -9.36 -4.04 16.58
C ASP A 146 -10.89 -3.98 16.32
N LYS A 147 -11.61 -4.97 16.87
CA LYS A 147 -13.06 -5.12 16.63
C LYS A 147 -13.88 -4.18 17.50
N ASN A 148 -13.39 -3.87 18.70
CA ASN A 148 -14.07 -3.01 19.65
C ASN A 148 -13.76 -1.52 19.44
N LYS A 149 -12.76 -1.20 18.60
CA LYS A 149 -12.31 0.15 18.24
C LYS A 149 -11.82 0.95 19.45
N ASP A 150 -11.22 0.27 20.41
CA ASP A 150 -10.66 0.93 21.58
C ASP A 150 -9.23 1.44 21.35
N GLY A 151 -8.68 1.23 20.15
CA GLY A 151 -7.33 1.67 19.77
C GLY A 151 -6.23 0.80 20.36
N LYS A 152 -6.59 -0.36 20.94
CA LYS A 152 -5.68 -1.35 21.51
C LYS A 152 -6.12 -2.73 21.05
N MET A 153 -5.23 -3.72 21.16
CA MET A 153 -5.58 -5.11 20.86
C MET A 153 -5.31 -6.02 22.04
N ASN A 154 -6.36 -6.74 22.44
CA ASN A 154 -6.20 -7.82 23.40
C ASN A 154 -5.76 -9.13 22.72
N PHE A 155 -5.37 -10.12 23.51
CA PHE A 155 -4.89 -11.40 22.98
C PHE A 155 -5.94 -12.16 22.14
N LYS A 156 -7.25 -11.98 22.39
CA LYS A 156 -8.29 -12.64 21.56
C LYS A 156 -8.37 -12.04 20.16
N GLU A 157 -8.13 -10.75 20.03
CA GLU A 157 -8.06 -10.04 18.74
C GLU A 157 -6.81 -10.49 17.98
N VAL A 158 -5.66 -10.62 18.66
CA VAL A 158 -4.43 -11.17 18.06
C VAL A 158 -4.62 -12.59 17.53
N LYS A 159 -5.29 -13.49 18.29
CA LYS A 159 -5.63 -14.83 17.76
C LYS A 159 -6.51 -14.78 16.52
N THR A 160 -7.42 -13.80 16.45
CA THR A 160 -8.29 -13.64 15.29
C THR A 160 -7.49 -13.13 14.09
N LEU A 161 -6.59 -12.18 14.31
CA LEU A 161 -5.68 -11.65 13.32
C LEU A 161 -4.80 -12.75 12.72
N LEU A 162 -4.17 -13.59 13.55
CA LEU A 162 -3.33 -14.72 13.08
C LEU A 162 -4.10 -15.64 12.12
N LYS A 163 -5.35 -15.97 12.47
CA LYS A 163 -6.24 -16.76 11.60
C LYS A 163 -6.59 -16.03 10.30
N MET A 164 -6.83 -14.72 10.36
CA MET A 164 -7.12 -13.91 9.17
C MET A 164 -5.92 -13.78 8.23
N MET A 165 -4.70 -13.78 8.79
CA MET A 165 -3.44 -13.80 8.03
C MET A 165 -3.05 -15.20 7.53
N ASN A 166 -3.87 -16.22 7.81
CA ASN A 166 -3.58 -17.62 7.48
C ASN A 166 -2.25 -18.12 8.09
N VAL A 167 -1.90 -17.64 9.29
CA VAL A 167 -0.75 -18.08 10.06
C VAL A 167 -1.22 -19.18 11.02
N ASP A 168 -0.71 -20.40 10.84
CA ASP A 168 -0.95 -21.50 11.76
C ASP A 168 0.09 -21.46 12.89
N MET A 169 -0.35 -21.12 14.10
CA MET A 169 0.51 -20.94 15.27
C MET A 169 -0.18 -21.45 16.53
N ASN A 170 0.58 -22.17 17.37
CA ASN A 170 0.07 -22.64 18.64
C ASN A 170 -0.18 -21.48 19.63
N GLU A 171 -1.14 -21.67 20.54
CA GLU A 171 -1.59 -20.60 21.44
C GLU A 171 -0.47 -20.14 22.39
N ASP A 172 0.35 -21.06 22.89
CA ASP A 172 1.45 -20.74 23.81
C ASP A 172 2.52 -19.87 23.14
N HIS A 173 2.84 -20.14 21.87
CA HIS A 173 3.82 -19.36 21.13
C HIS A 173 3.26 -17.98 20.78
N ALA A 174 2.01 -17.90 20.35
CA ALA A 174 1.34 -16.62 20.12
C ALA A 174 1.28 -15.78 21.40
N LEU A 175 1.03 -16.40 22.55
CA LEU A 175 1.02 -15.72 23.85
C LEU A 175 2.42 -15.22 24.22
N ARG A 176 3.47 -16.02 24.00
CA ARG A 176 4.86 -15.58 24.23
C ARG A 176 5.20 -14.36 23.39
N LEU A 177 4.88 -14.39 22.09
CA LEU A 177 5.13 -13.25 21.19
C LEU A 177 4.34 -12.00 21.62
N PHE A 178 3.08 -12.19 22.02
CA PHE A 178 2.24 -11.11 22.55
C PHE A 178 2.86 -10.47 23.79
N THR A 179 3.28 -11.28 24.76
CA THR A 179 3.91 -10.79 25.99
C THR A 179 5.26 -10.13 25.74
N MET A 180 6.06 -10.64 24.80
CA MET A 180 7.31 -9.99 24.40
C MET A 180 7.06 -8.60 23.79
N ALA A 181 5.96 -8.43 23.08
CA ALA A 181 5.62 -7.16 22.44
C ALA A 181 4.93 -6.15 23.37
N ASP A 182 4.19 -6.60 24.38
CA ASP A 182 3.54 -5.75 25.40
C ASP A 182 4.57 -5.21 26.42
N LYS A 183 5.39 -4.26 25.96
CA LYS A 183 6.37 -3.54 26.82
C LYS A 183 5.72 -2.74 27.96
N SER A 184 4.42 -2.49 27.86
CA SER A 184 3.65 -1.72 28.85
C SER A 184 3.08 -2.58 29.97
N GLU A 185 3.10 -3.91 29.81
CA GLU A 185 2.49 -4.89 30.70
C GLU A 185 1.01 -4.61 30.98
N THR A 186 0.31 -4.00 30.03
CA THR A 186 -1.11 -3.63 30.20
C THR A 186 -2.06 -4.77 29.88
N GLY A 187 -1.57 -5.83 29.24
CA GLY A 187 -2.37 -6.92 28.67
C GLY A 187 -2.99 -6.56 27.32
N TYR A 188 -2.58 -5.45 26.72
CA TYR A 188 -3.04 -4.96 25.41
C TYR A 188 -1.84 -4.47 24.60
N LEU A 189 -1.93 -4.62 23.27
CA LEU A 189 -0.96 -4.02 22.35
C LEU A 189 -1.53 -2.72 21.79
N GLU A 190 -0.88 -1.61 22.11
CA GLU A 190 -1.08 -0.34 21.41
C GLU A 190 -0.42 -0.39 20.03
N ILE A 191 -0.68 0.60 19.15
CA ILE A 191 -0.25 0.52 17.74
C ILE A 191 1.25 0.28 17.58
N GLU A 192 2.11 0.95 18.36
CA GLU A 192 3.56 0.78 18.29
C GLU A 192 4.01 -0.62 18.75
N GLN A 193 3.39 -1.13 19.81
CA GLN A 193 3.64 -2.49 20.32
C GLN A 193 3.12 -3.54 19.36
N PHE A 194 2.03 -3.26 18.65
CA PHE A 194 1.54 -4.14 17.59
C PHE A 194 2.49 -4.16 16.39
N VAL A 195 3.02 -3.02 15.97
CA VAL A 195 4.06 -2.99 14.93
C VAL A 195 5.25 -3.86 15.35
N HIS A 196 5.68 -3.76 16.62
CA HIS A 196 6.73 -4.61 17.14
C HIS A 196 6.35 -6.11 17.16
N PHE A 197 5.15 -6.46 17.64
CA PHE A 197 4.61 -7.82 17.59
C PHE A 197 4.63 -8.38 16.16
N TYR A 198 4.17 -7.59 15.21
CA TYR A 198 4.12 -7.95 13.80
C TYR A 198 5.53 -8.20 13.26
N LYS A 199 6.50 -7.31 13.56
CA LYS A 199 7.90 -7.51 13.16
C LYS A 199 8.48 -8.82 13.67
N ILE A 200 8.23 -9.17 14.94
CA ILE A 200 8.70 -10.45 15.50
C ILE A 200 7.98 -11.63 14.81
N LEU A 201 6.68 -11.51 14.57
CA LEU A 201 5.87 -12.54 13.93
C LEU A 201 6.30 -12.83 12.49
N THR A 202 6.66 -11.80 11.73
CA THR A 202 7.05 -11.91 10.32
C THR A 202 8.56 -11.94 10.13
N GLN A 203 9.34 -12.00 11.21
CA GLN A 203 10.77 -12.17 11.12
C GLN A 203 11.06 -13.51 10.44
N ARG A 204 11.82 -13.46 9.36
CA ARG A 204 12.23 -14.63 8.59
C ARG A 204 13.59 -15.07 9.09
N ASP A 205 13.64 -16.16 9.85
CA ASP A 205 14.87 -16.70 10.44
C ASP A 205 15.98 -16.92 9.41
N GLU A 206 15.62 -17.31 8.18
CA GLU A 206 16.56 -17.48 7.08
C GLU A 206 17.17 -16.15 6.61
N VAL A 207 16.38 -15.08 6.55
CA VAL A 207 16.86 -13.75 6.16
C VAL A 207 17.71 -13.16 7.29
N TRP A 208 17.30 -13.37 8.53
CA TRP A 208 18.06 -12.98 9.71
C TRP A 208 19.42 -13.66 9.75
N LYS A 209 19.50 -14.97 9.46
CA LYS A 209 20.78 -15.68 9.39
C LYS A 209 21.70 -15.11 8.32
N VAL A 210 21.19 -14.86 7.12
CA VAL A 210 21.98 -14.22 6.07
C VAL A 210 22.49 -12.87 6.55
N PHE A 211 21.64 -12.02 7.15
CA PHE A 211 22.09 -10.75 7.72
C PHE A 211 23.22 -10.92 8.76
N GLN A 212 23.06 -11.87 9.69
CA GLN A 212 24.05 -12.17 10.74
C GLN A 212 25.36 -12.76 10.19
N ASP A 213 25.32 -13.46 9.05
CA ASP A 213 26.52 -14.03 8.44
C ASP A 213 27.46 -12.94 7.89
N TYR A 214 26.93 -11.75 7.59
CA TYR A 214 27.70 -10.61 7.06
C TYR A 214 27.85 -9.45 8.05
N SER A 215 26.97 -9.32 9.06
CA SER A 215 27.04 -8.26 10.08
C SER A 215 28.04 -8.62 11.18
N GLY A 216 29.08 -7.82 11.35
CA GLY A 216 30.11 -8.04 12.36
C GLY A 216 29.65 -7.76 13.79
N ASP A 217 28.71 -6.83 13.98
CA ASP A 217 28.14 -6.48 15.29
C ASP A 217 26.76 -7.13 15.55
N GLY A 218 26.15 -7.71 14.53
CA GLY A 218 24.84 -8.34 14.57
C GLY A 218 23.66 -7.35 14.58
N GLU A 219 23.90 -6.05 14.45
CA GLU A 219 22.87 -5.01 14.51
C GLU A 219 22.75 -4.26 13.17
N ILE A 220 23.86 -3.99 12.49
CA ILE A 220 23.92 -3.27 11.22
C ILE A 220 24.87 -3.95 10.23
N LEU A 221 24.70 -3.66 8.94
CA LEU A 221 25.72 -3.89 7.93
C LEU A 221 26.39 -2.56 7.62
N THR A 222 27.71 -2.50 7.79
CA THR A 222 28.51 -1.37 7.27
C THR A 222 28.54 -1.38 5.75
N LEU A 223 29.07 -0.31 5.15
CA LEU A 223 29.26 -0.24 3.71
C LEU A 223 30.07 -1.44 3.19
N GLU A 224 31.19 -1.75 3.85
CA GLU A 224 32.08 -2.84 3.46
C GLU A 224 31.43 -4.23 3.62
N GLU A 225 30.61 -4.40 4.66
CA GLU A 225 29.87 -5.64 4.90
C GLU A 225 28.78 -5.85 3.85
N LEU A 226 28.05 -4.78 3.47
CA LEU A 226 27.07 -4.84 2.41
C LEU A 226 27.71 -5.10 1.04
N GLU A 227 28.84 -4.46 0.73
CA GLU A 227 29.61 -4.77 -0.48
C GLU A 227 29.99 -6.25 -0.57
N CYS A 228 30.40 -6.83 0.57
CA CYS A 228 30.73 -8.24 0.64
C CYS A 228 29.50 -9.12 0.34
N PHE A 229 28.35 -8.80 0.94
CA PHE A 229 27.09 -9.48 0.66
C PHE A 229 26.68 -9.41 -0.82
N LEU A 230 26.72 -8.21 -1.44
CA LEU A 230 26.36 -8.03 -2.84
C LEU A 230 27.29 -8.83 -3.78
N ARG A 231 28.58 -8.86 -3.46
CA ARG A 231 29.57 -9.59 -4.26
C ARG A 231 29.44 -11.10 -4.11
N VAL A 232 29.30 -11.60 -2.89
CA VAL A 232 29.35 -13.04 -2.58
C VAL A 232 27.98 -13.69 -2.72
N GLU A 233 26.96 -13.14 -2.07
CA GLU A 233 25.62 -13.72 -2.03
C GLU A 233 24.82 -13.39 -3.29
N GLN A 234 24.83 -12.13 -3.73
CA GLN A 234 24.07 -11.69 -4.92
C GLN A 234 24.83 -11.89 -6.24
N GLN A 235 26.10 -12.30 -6.16
CA GLN A 235 26.96 -12.56 -7.33
C GLN A 235 27.06 -11.37 -8.31
N GLU A 236 27.02 -10.13 -7.80
CA GLU A 236 27.01 -8.93 -8.65
C GLU A 236 28.39 -8.56 -9.25
N GLY A 237 29.39 -9.42 -9.12
CA GLY A 237 30.74 -9.20 -9.64
C GLY A 237 31.52 -8.10 -8.91
N GLU A 238 32.62 -7.61 -9.49
CA GLU A 238 33.44 -6.51 -8.92
C GLU A 238 32.84 -5.10 -9.18
N LEU A 239 31.53 -4.98 -9.43
CA LEU A 239 30.93 -3.71 -9.77
C LEU A 239 30.52 -2.89 -8.54
N ASN A 240 31.33 -1.83 -8.34
CA ASN A 240 31.04 -0.53 -7.76
C ASN A 240 30.66 -0.48 -6.28
N CYS A 241 31.64 -0.10 -5.45
CA CYS A 241 31.44 0.50 -4.13
C CYS A 241 30.31 1.53 -4.07
N HIS A 242 30.11 2.30 -5.15
CA HIS A 242 29.00 3.23 -5.28
C HIS A 242 27.60 2.59 -5.20
N ARG A 243 27.41 1.33 -5.58
CA ARG A 243 26.10 0.69 -5.52
C ARG A 243 25.68 0.33 -4.10
N ALA A 244 26.62 -0.12 -3.27
CA ALA A 244 26.36 -0.34 -1.85
C ALA A 244 26.00 0.98 -1.15
N GLU A 245 26.67 2.09 -1.48
CA GLU A 245 26.32 3.44 -1.00
C GLU A 245 24.90 3.84 -1.40
N GLU A 246 24.52 3.67 -2.67
CA GLU A 246 23.17 3.98 -3.17
C GLU A 246 22.08 3.15 -2.49
N ILE A 247 22.34 1.85 -2.28
CA ILE A 247 21.42 0.94 -1.59
C ILE A 247 21.26 1.37 -0.12
N ILE A 248 22.35 1.69 0.58
CA ILE A 248 22.27 2.20 1.95
C ILE A 248 21.55 3.55 2.00
N GLN A 249 21.78 4.45 1.05
CA GLN A 249 21.08 5.73 1.00
C GLN A 249 19.57 5.54 0.80
N ARG A 250 19.16 4.54 0.04
CA ARG A 250 17.76 4.28 -0.29
C ARG A 250 17.02 3.50 0.80
N TYR A 251 17.69 2.58 1.47
CA TYR A 251 17.05 1.63 2.40
C TYR A 251 17.62 1.65 3.84
N GLY A 252 18.79 2.26 4.07
CA GLY A 252 19.43 2.31 5.39
C GLY A 252 18.69 3.23 6.36
N THR A 253 18.10 2.67 7.40
CA THR A 253 17.21 3.39 8.34
C THR A 253 17.87 3.78 9.66
N LEU A 254 19.09 4.33 9.63
CA LEU A 254 19.67 4.94 10.83
C LEU A 254 20.52 6.18 10.53
N GLU A 255 19.92 7.36 10.69
CA GLU A 255 20.66 8.58 11.02
C GLU A 255 21.16 8.47 12.46
N SER A 256 22.15 7.61 12.70
CA SER A 256 22.94 7.70 13.93
C SER A 256 23.77 8.98 13.85
N ALA A 257 23.83 9.70 14.98
CA ALA A 257 24.40 11.04 15.17
C ALA A 257 25.92 11.19 14.91
N GLY A 258 26.45 10.55 13.86
CA GLY A 258 27.86 10.45 13.54
C GLY A 258 28.15 9.94 12.12
N ASN A 259 27.51 10.50 11.08
CA ASN A 259 27.98 10.49 9.68
C ASN A 259 28.38 9.14 9.03
N GLN A 260 27.96 8.00 9.55
CA GLN A 260 28.20 6.69 8.92
C GLN A 260 26.87 6.08 8.52
N SER A 261 26.60 6.11 7.22
CA SER A 261 25.45 5.45 6.61
C SER A 261 25.62 3.93 6.72
N ALA A 262 24.65 3.26 7.36
CA ALA A 262 24.67 1.81 7.57
C ALA A 262 23.29 1.20 7.29
N MET A 263 23.26 -0.09 6.97
CA MET A 263 22.03 -0.82 6.68
C MET A 263 21.55 -1.57 7.94
N THR A 264 20.35 -1.26 8.42
CA THR A 264 19.71 -2.02 9.50
C THR A 264 19.07 -3.31 8.94
N MET A 265 18.68 -4.24 9.82
CA MET A 265 17.91 -5.42 9.40
C MET A 265 16.62 -5.06 8.65
N ASP A 266 15.90 -4.04 9.12
CA ASP A 266 14.67 -3.56 8.47
C ASP A 266 14.98 -3.03 7.06
N GLY A 267 16.05 -2.24 6.92
CA GLY A 267 16.52 -1.76 5.62
C GLY A 267 16.95 -2.88 4.68
N PHE A 268 17.63 -3.90 5.22
CA PHE A 268 18.04 -5.08 4.45
C PHE A 268 16.83 -5.88 3.92
N GLN A 269 15.79 -6.05 4.74
CA GLN A 269 14.54 -6.69 4.30
C GLN A 269 13.81 -5.86 3.24
N ALA A 270 13.80 -4.53 3.38
CA ALA A 270 13.24 -3.64 2.37
C ALA A 270 14.00 -3.77 1.05
N TYR A 271 15.34 -3.75 1.08
CA TYR A 271 16.18 -3.99 -0.10
C TYR A 271 15.84 -5.32 -0.80
N LEU A 272 15.75 -6.43 -0.05
CA LEU A 272 15.42 -7.74 -0.62
C LEU A 272 14.02 -7.82 -1.24
N CYS A 273 13.07 -7.00 -0.79
CA CYS A 273 11.73 -6.92 -1.35
C CYS A 273 11.62 -5.94 -2.53
N SER A 274 12.62 -5.06 -2.68
CA SER A 274 12.62 -3.99 -3.65
C SER A 274 12.97 -4.44 -5.08
N LEU A 275 12.86 -3.50 -6.03
CA LEU A 275 13.34 -3.70 -7.39
C LEU A 275 14.86 -3.91 -7.48
N ASP A 276 15.63 -3.30 -6.56
CA ASP A 276 17.09 -3.46 -6.55
C ASP A 276 17.51 -4.86 -6.10
N GLY A 277 16.70 -5.52 -5.26
CA GLY A 277 16.84 -6.92 -4.87
C GLY A 277 16.09 -7.91 -5.78
N SER A 278 15.58 -7.45 -6.92
CA SER A 278 14.76 -8.29 -7.80
C SER A 278 15.58 -9.39 -8.46
N ILE A 279 14.99 -10.59 -8.55
CA ILE A 279 15.54 -11.68 -9.38
C ILE A 279 15.56 -11.31 -10.88
N PHE A 280 14.76 -10.33 -11.29
CA PHE A 280 14.72 -9.85 -12.66
C PHE A 280 15.70 -8.71 -12.85
N LYS A 281 16.49 -8.78 -13.94
CA LYS A 281 17.36 -7.68 -14.34
C LYS A 281 16.49 -6.51 -14.86
N PRO A 282 16.54 -5.32 -14.25
CA PRO A 282 15.74 -4.18 -14.70
C PRO A 282 15.97 -3.83 -16.17
N GLU A 283 17.20 -4.02 -16.67
CA GLU A 283 17.62 -3.83 -18.06
C GLU A 283 16.79 -4.64 -19.07
N LEU A 284 16.19 -5.76 -18.63
CA LEU A 284 15.39 -6.65 -19.48
C LEU A 284 13.88 -6.37 -19.38
N LEU A 285 13.45 -5.46 -18.49
CA LEU A 285 12.05 -5.05 -18.35
C LEU A 285 11.63 -4.10 -19.47
N GLU A 286 12.57 -3.27 -19.93
CA GLU A 286 12.35 -2.41 -21.10
C GLU A 286 12.60 -3.17 -22.41
N LEU A 287 12.25 -2.52 -23.53
CA LEU A 287 12.46 -3.07 -24.87
C LEU A 287 13.97 -3.20 -25.16
N HIS A 288 14.50 -4.38 -24.89
CA HIS A 288 15.92 -4.70 -25.04
C HIS A 288 16.22 -5.54 -26.29
N GLN A 289 15.20 -6.15 -26.89
CA GLN A 289 15.35 -7.00 -28.07
C GLN A 289 15.45 -6.13 -29.33
N ASP A 290 16.28 -6.55 -30.29
CA ASP A 290 16.30 -5.93 -31.61
C ASP A 290 14.93 -6.14 -32.28
N MET A 291 14.18 -5.06 -32.47
CA MET A 291 12.84 -5.06 -33.09
C MET A 291 12.88 -4.83 -34.61
N THR A 292 14.05 -4.91 -35.24
CA THR A 292 14.22 -4.69 -36.70
C THR A 292 14.31 -5.98 -37.52
N GLN A 293 14.27 -7.15 -36.88
CA GLN A 293 14.30 -8.45 -37.56
C GLN A 293 12.95 -8.76 -38.25
N PRO A 294 12.91 -9.73 -39.17
CA PRO A 294 11.66 -10.21 -39.76
C PRO A 294 10.70 -10.76 -38.70
N LEU A 295 9.38 -10.61 -38.91
CA LEU A 295 8.34 -11.01 -37.97
C LEU A 295 8.42 -12.49 -37.55
N SER A 296 8.90 -13.36 -38.45
CA SER A 296 9.10 -14.79 -38.20
C SER A 296 10.17 -15.11 -37.16
N HIS A 297 10.94 -14.13 -36.70
CA HIS A 297 11.99 -14.31 -35.68
C HIS A 297 11.52 -13.99 -34.26
N TYR A 298 10.26 -13.57 -34.08
CA TYR A 298 9.70 -13.24 -32.77
C TYR A 298 8.64 -14.24 -32.34
N PHE A 299 8.62 -14.55 -31.05
CA PHE A 299 7.46 -15.17 -30.43
C PHE A 299 6.38 -14.12 -30.20
N ILE A 300 5.18 -14.35 -30.75
CA ILE A 300 4.06 -13.40 -30.67
C ILE A 300 3.00 -13.96 -29.71
N SER A 301 2.74 -13.23 -28.63
CA SER A 301 1.66 -13.55 -27.70
C SER A 301 0.33 -13.60 -28.44
N SER A 302 -0.31 -14.76 -28.44
CA SER A 302 -1.51 -15.05 -29.24
C SER A 302 -2.58 -15.66 -28.34
N SER A 303 -3.83 -15.24 -28.52
CA SER A 303 -4.99 -15.74 -27.77
C SER A 303 -5.97 -16.45 -28.70
N HIS A 304 -6.63 -17.50 -28.20
CA HIS A 304 -7.65 -18.26 -28.91
C HIS A 304 -9.00 -18.09 -28.19
N ASN A 305 -10.07 -17.81 -28.95
CA ASN A 305 -11.43 -17.53 -28.45
C ASN A 305 -11.51 -16.35 -27.46
N THR A 306 -11.18 -15.15 -27.93
CA THR A 306 -11.21 -13.91 -27.12
C THR A 306 -12.62 -13.30 -26.96
N TYR A 307 -13.63 -13.86 -27.63
CA TYR A 307 -15.01 -13.37 -27.62
C TYR A 307 -15.77 -13.69 -26.33
#